data_AF-A0A516WBR6-F1
#
_entry.id   AF-A0A516WBR6-F1
#
_cell.length_a   1.000
_cell.length_b   1.000
_cell.length_c   1.000
_cell.angle_alpha   90.00
_cell.angle_beta   90.00
_cell.angle_gamma   90.00
#
_symmetry.space_group_name_H-M   'P 1'
#
loop_
_entity.id
_entity.type
_entity.pdbx_description
1 polymer ?
#
loop_
_entity_poly.entity_id
_entity_poly.type
_entity_poly.pdbx_seq_one_letter_code
_entity_poly.pdbx_strand_id
1 'polypeptide(L)'
;MHASGPSGTDSCTAERRILAMKLPSPATTRHPARHIGMPPLMASLLTGLVGSAVLIGQTHIRIPLWLAVLILMAFSITIGIVSRQSSRRSRPDTTSSPLLHAETEHGLNLLCLELLPIWERQIEFARTHTEEAIVALSQQFVALSQSLTHSTESAAGESSPLLGLLENTQNQLQTIVQSLQGTLANRARLMSEVGSLGDHTESLADMAKNVAQIAMQTNLVALNAAIEAAHAGEAGRGFSVVASEVRKLSQVSGQTGEHIGQTVGLVTQAITNTLQTSQTYSQADETLIHHSGEVIENVITQFGTAAHDLSRTSDLLRQENRQIAAEISEVLVALQFQDRVSQVLAHISSDISKLHRHLDNARQGTEPDTALHVQQWLDELERSYTMPEQHARHQGTPVARPAQSITPDDGDITFF
;
A
#
# COMPACT_ATOMS: atom_id res chain seq x y z
N MET A 1 -10.02 15.04 58.31
CA MET A 1 -10.55 16.42 58.43
C MET A 1 -11.03 16.80 57.04
N HIS A 2 -12.34 16.66 56.78
CA HIS A 2 -13.30 17.78 56.63
C HIS A 2 -12.98 18.65 55.41
N ALA A 3 -13.89 19.01 54.50
CA ALA A 3 -15.33 18.85 54.33
C ALA A 3 -15.61 19.36 52.88
N SER A 4 -16.37 18.66 52.05
CA SER A 4 -17.80 18.93 51.78
C SER A 4 -18.09 20.14 50.87
N GLY A 5 -18.81 19.87 49.76
CA GLY A 5 -19.95 20.70 49.36
C GLY A 5 -19.97 21.27 47.93
N PRO A 6 -20.82 20.73 47.04
CA PRO A 6 -21.23 21.35 45.79
C PRO A 6 -22.61 22.05 45.92
N SER A 7 -22.85 23.07 45.09
CA SER A 7 -24.15 23.69 44.79
C SER A 7 -23.95 24.57 43.55
N GLY A 8 -24.80 24.64 42.53
CA GLY A 8 -26.23 24.48 42.47
C GLY A 8 -26.71 25.47 41.41
N THR A 9 -27.44 24.92 40.46
CA THR A 9 -28.34 25.46 39.43
C THR A 9 -28.85 26.92 39.50
N ASP A 10 -29.26 27.36 38.30
CA ASP A 10 -30.30 28.34 37.96
C ASP A 10 -29.91 29.82 37.75
N SER A 11 -30.01 30.25 36.50
CA SER A 11 -30.66 31.53 36.16
C SER A 11 -31.15 31.54 34.70
N CYS A 12 -32.48 31.48 34.59
CA CYS A 12 -33.29 31.84 33.45
C CYS A 12 -33.54 33.36 33.49
N THR A 13 -33.34 34.09 32.37
CA THR A 13 -33.97 35.39 32.01
C THR A 13 -33.39 35.83 30.65
N ALA A 14 -34.13 35.72 29.55
CA ALA A 14 -35.00 36.76 28.98
C ALA A 14 -34.25 37.97 28.38
N GLU A 15 -34.22 38.09 27.04
CA GLU A 15 -34.63 39.34 26.38
C GLU A 15 -34.79 39.17 24.84
N ARG A 16 -36.02 39.42 24.39
CA ARG A 16 -36.40 39.72 23.00
C ARG A 16 -35.86 41.10 22.62
N ARG A 17 -35.31 41.27 21.42
CA ARG A 17 -35.26 42.58 20.75
C ARG A 17 -35.62 42.47 19.27
N ILE A 18 -36.82 42.99 18.99
CA ILE A 18 -37.41 43.29 17.69
C ILE A 18 -36.79 44.61 17.19
N LEU A 19 -36.36 44.67 15.92
CA LEU A 19 -36.31 45.94 15.20
C LEU A 19 -36.68 45.71 13.72
N ALA A 20 -37.77 46.37 13.32
CA ALA A 20 -38.31 46.43 11.97
C ALA A 20 -38.00 47.79 11.34
N MET A 21 -37.74 47.81 10.03
CA MET A 21 -37.92 48.91 9.03
C MET A 21 -37.01 48.59 7.83
N LYS A 22 -37.34 48.79 6.54
CA LYS A 22 -38.34 49.62 5.87
C LYS A 22 -38.46 49.17 4.40
N LEU A 23 -39.68 49.15 3.86
CA LEU A 23 -39.97 49.00 2.41
C LEU A 23 -39.48 50.20 1.58
N PRO A 24 -39.46 50.06 0.23
CA PRO A 24 -40.53 50.69 -0.53
C PRO A 24 -41.14 49.82 -1.66
N SER A 25 -42.44 50.01 -1.88
CA SER A 25 -43.24 49.68 -3.08
C SER A 25 -43.29 50.94 -3.98
N PRO A 26 -43.41 50.88 -5.33
CA PRO A 26 -44.69 50.64 -6.07
C PRO A 26 -44.45 49.80 -7.36
N ALA A 27 -45.40 49.35 -8.19
CA ALA A 27 -46.68 49.89 -8.59
C ALA A 27 -47.56 48.79 -9.22
N THR A 28 -48.86 48.90 -8.96
CA THR A 28 -49.97 48.24 -9.64
C THR A 28 -50.27 48.93 -10.96
N THR A 29 -50.28 48.19 -12.07
CA THR A 29 -50.99 48.59 -13.31
C THR A 29 -51.74 47.39 -13.88
N ARG A 30 -53.07 47.38 -13.71
CA ARG A 30 -54.01 46.62 -14.55
C ARG A 30 -54.27 47.43 -15.83
N HIS A 31 -54.20 46.80 -17.02
CA HIS A 31 -55.11 47.03 -18.17
C HIS A 31 -54.78 46.07 -19.35
N PRO A 32 -55.65 45.93 -20.39
CA PRO A 32 -56.30 44.66 -20.73
C PRO A 32 -55.73 43.93 -21.96
N ALA A 33 -56.27 42.74 -22.21
CA ALA A 33 -56.09 41.90 -23.39
C ALA A 33 -56.04 42.70 -24.71
N ARG A 34 -55.00 42.45 -25.52
CA ARG A 34 -54.86 42.98 -26.87
C ARG A 34 -54.62 41.82 -27.85
N HIS A 35 -55.68 41.47 -28.58
CA HIS A 35 -55.61 40.66 -29.79
C HIS A 35 -54.62 41.30 -30.79
N ILE A 36 -53.57 40.57 -31.18
CA ILE A 36 -52.66 40.98 -32.26
C ILE A 36 -53.15 40.31 -33.55
N GLY A 37 -54.09 40.95 -34.23
CA GLY A 37 -54.34 40.73 -35.66
C GLY A 37 -53.60 41.80 -36.44
N MET A 38 -52.63 41.42 -37.28
CA MET A 38 -51.90 42.37 -38.14
C MET A 38 -52.83 42.99 -39.18
N PRO A 39 -52.84 44.34 -39.37
CA PRO A 39 -53.66 44.99 -40.37
C PRO A 39 -53.08 44.81 -41.80
N PRO A 40 -53.94 44.77 -42.85
CA PRO A 40 -53.56 44.48 -44.23
C PRO A 40 -52.57 45.47 -44.87
N LEU A 41 -52.34 46.64 -44.25
CA LEU A 41 -51.33 47.62 -44.70
C LEU A 41 -49.89 47.17 -44.45
N MET A 42 -49.64 46.23 -43.53
CA MET A 42 -48.28 45.71 -43.28
C MET A 42 -47.83 44.71 -44.35
N ALA A 43 -48.77 44.00 -44.99
CA ALA A 43 -48.46 43.04 -46.05
C ALA A 43 -48.01 43.73 -47.36
N SER A 44 -48.58 44.89 -47.69
CA SER A 44 -48.16 45.70 -48.84
C SER A 44 -46.83 46.42 -48.60
N LEU A 45 -46.51 46.74 -47.35
CA LEU A 45 -45.21 47.30 -46.96
C LEU A 45 -44.08 46.26 -47.07
N LEU A 46 -44.34 45.01 -46.68
CA LEU A 46 -43.38 43.90 -46.80
C LEU A 46 -43.10 43.52 -48.27
N THR A 47 -44.09 43.53 -49.15
CA THR A 47 -43.86 43.29 -50.60
C THR A 47 -43.07 44.43 -51.25
N GLY A 48 -43.31 45.67 -50.84
CA GLY A 48 -42.50 46.83 -51.24
C GLY A 48 -41.04 46.71 -50.81
N LEU A 49 -40.79 46.28 -49.56
CA LEU A 49 -39.45 46.17 -48.97
C LEU A 49 -38.62 45.06 -49.63
N VAL A 50 -39.23 43.91 -49.95
CA VAL A 50 -38.59 42.82 -50.69
C VAL A 50 -38.30 43.21 -52.14
N GLY A 51 -39.22 43.95 -52.80
CA GLY A 51 -39.00 44.49 -54.15
C GLY A 51 -37.80 45.45 -54.21
N SER A 52 -37.65 46.33 -53.22
CA SER A 52 -36.48 47.21 -53.11
C SER A 52 -35.18 46.46 -52.81
N ALA A 53 -35.20 45.40 -52.00
CA ALA A 53 -34.01 44.60 -51.70
C ALA A 53 -33.48 43.84 -52.92
N VAL A 54 -34.37 43.34 -53.80
CA VAL A 54 -34.00 42.67 -55.05
C VAL A 54 -33.41 43.66 -56.08
N LEU A 55 -33.93 44.89 -56.14
CA LEU A 55 -33.40 45.96 -57.00
C LEU A 55 -32.03 46.46 -56.53
N ILE A 56 -31.80 46.55 -55.21
CA ILE A 56 -30.48 46.89 -54.66
C ILE A 56 -29.48 45.76 -54.91
N GLY A 57 -29.90 44.50 -54.80
CA GLY A 57 -29.08 43.31 -55.08
C GLY A 57 -28.51 43.27 -56.50
N GLN A 58 -29.24 43.77 -57.51
CA GLN A 58 -28.76 43.86 -58.91
C GLN A 58 -27.55 44.78 -59.11
N THR A 59 -27.29 45.71 -58.18
CA THR A 59 -26.21 46.70 -58.32
C THR A 59 -24.89 46.26 -57.66
N HIS A 60 -24.92 45.35 -56.69
CA HIS A 60 -23.73 44.88 -55.96
C HIS A 60 -23.41 43.38 -56.13
N ILE A 61 -24.36 42.54 -56.55
CA ILE A 61 -24.17 41.11 -56.81
C ILE A 61 -24.84 40.79 -58.16
N ARG A 62 -24.08 40.30 -59.15
CA ARG A 62 -24.63 39.94 -60.47
C ARG A 62 -25.50 38.69 -60.41
N ILE A 63 -26.71 38.81 -59.85
CA ILE A 63 -27.73 37.77 -59.88
C ILE A 63 -28.39 37.80 -61.26
N PRO A 64 -28.40 36.70 -62.02
CA PRO A 64 -29.00 36.68 -63.35
C PRO A 64 -30.52 36.91 -63.26
N LEU A 65 -31.05 37.70 -64.19
CA LEU A 65 -32.39 38.30 -64.14
C LEU A 65 -33.52 37.25 -64.00
N TRP A 66 -33.31 36.03 -64.50
CA TRP A 66 -34.26 34.92 -64.37
C TRP A 66 -34.43 34.41 -62.93
N LEU A 67 -33.39 34.49 -62.10
CA LEU A 67 -33.44 34.04 -60.70
C LEU A 67 -34.23 35.02 -59.83
N ALA A 68 -34.12 36.33 -60.10
CA ALA A 68 -34.90 37.37 -59.42
C ALA A 68 -36.41 37.23 -59.72
N VAL A 69 -36.76 36.88 -60.97
CA VAL A 69 -38.15 36.61 -61.37
C VAL A 69 -38.69 35.35 -60.68
N LEU A 70 -37.87 34.30 -60.51
CA LEU A 70 -38.27 33.08 -59.79
C LEU A 70 -38.54 33.35 -58.30
N ILE A 71 -37.72 34.17 -57.64
CA ILE A 71 -37.93 34.54 -56.22
C ILE A 71 -39.23 35.33 -56.07
N LEU A 72 -39.50 36.29 -56.97
CA LEU A 72 -40.75 37.05 -56.96
C LEU A 72 -41.99 36.18 -57.27
N MET A 73 -41.87 35.20 -58.17
CA MET A 73 -42.95 34.23 -58.42
C MET A 73 -43.18 33.30 -57.22
N ALA A 74 -42.12 32.79 -56.60
CA ALA A 74 -42.25 31.95 -55.41
C ALA A 74 -42.92 32.72 -54.26
N PHE A 75 -42.61 34.00 -54.09
CA PHE A 75 -43.20 34.85 -53.06
C PHE A 75 -44.66 35.24 -53.36
N SER A 76 -45.02 35.44 -54.64
CA SER A 76 -46.42 35.69 -55.02
C SER A 76 -47.29 34.44 -54.86
N ILE A 77 -46.71 33.25 -55.09
CA ILE A 77 -47.38 31.96 -54.89
C ILE A 77 -47.59 31.69 -53.41
N THR A 78 -46.60 31.93 -52.53
CA THR A 78 -46.77 31.74 -51.08
C THR A 78 -47.78 32.71 -50.48
N ILE A 79 -47.79 33.98 -50.91
CA ILE A 79 -48.83 34.94 -50.51
C ILE A 79 -50.20 34.55 -51.09
N GLY A 80 -50.26 34.01 -52.31
CA GLY A 80 -51.49 33.50 -52.92
C GLY A 80 -52.07 32.28 -52.19
N ILE A 81 -51.22 31.40 -51.65
CA ILE A 81 -51.64 30.23 -50.86
C ILE A 81 -52.10 30.66 -49.47
N VAL A 82 -51.38 31.58 -48.81
CA VAL A 82 -51.74 32.10 -47.48
C VAL A 82 -53.02 32.94 -47.52
N SER A 83 -53.24 33.75 -48.56
CA SER A 83 -54.49 34.53 -48.72
C SER A 83 -55.69 33.67 -49.14
N ARG A 84 -55.47 32.57 -49.88
CA ARG A 84 -56.52 31.55 -50.14
C ARG A 84 -56.86 30.72 -48.90
N GLN A 85 -55.92 30.49 -47.99
CA GLN A 85 -56.19 29.86 -46.69
C GLN A 85 -56.90 30.81 -45.71
N SER A 86 -56.60 32.11 -45.72
CA SER A 86 -57.30 33.08 -44.85
C SER A 86 -58.71 33.38 -45.32
N SER A 87 -58.98 33.34 -46.63
CA SER A 87 -60.31 33.63 -47.21
C SER A 87 -61.30 32.46 -47.14
N ARG A 88 -60.88 31.28 -46.64
CA ARG A 88 -61.78 30.17 -46.25
C ARG A 88 -62.15 30.18 -44.77
N ARG A 89 -61.63 31.13 -43.98
CA ARG A 89 -61.95 31.31 -42.55
C ARG A 89 -62.69 32.61 -42.32
N SER A 90 -63.91 32.71 -42.84
CA SER A 90 -64.89 33.70 -42.41
C SER A 90 -66.29 33.19 -42.74
N ARG A 91 -66.74 32.22 -41.95
CA ARG A 91 -68.17 31.96 -41.73
C ARG A 91 -68.32 31.73 -40.23
N PRO A 92 -69.09 32.55 -39.51
CA PRO A 92 -69.33 32.33 -38.10
C PRO A 92 -70.41 31.27 -38.00
N ASP A 93 -70.08 30.09 -37.49
CA ASP A 93 -71.09 29.20 -36.92
C ASP A 93 -70.54 28.54 -35.67
N THR A 94 -71.26 28.83 -34.60
CA THR A 94 -71.16 28.33 -33.25
C THR A 94 -71.39 26.82 -33.28
N THR A 95 -70.37 26.00 -33.06
CA THR A 95 -70.49 24.68 -32.40
C THR A 95 -69.11 24.10 -32.08
N SER A 96 -68.79 24.10 -30.80
CA SER A 96 -67.74 23.29 -30.17
C SER A 96 -67.95 21.80 -30.48
N SER A 97 -66.99 21.15 -31.15
CA SER A 97 -66.93 19.69 -31.31
C SER A 97 -66.01 19.06 -30.25
N PRO A 98 -66.51 18.20 -29.35
CA PRO A 98 -65.71 17.53 -28.30
C PRO A 98 -64.80 16.37 -28.78
N LEU A 99 -64.91 15.94 -30.04
CA LEU A 99 -64.36 14.65 -30.49
C LEU A 99 -62.84 14.65 -30.71
N LEU A 100 -62.22 15.79 -31.03
CA LEU A 100 -60.78 15.87 -31.33
C LEU A 100 -59.88 15.89 -30.07
N HIS A 101 -60.39 16.37 -28.94
CA HIS A 101 -59.69 16.33 -27.65
C HIS A 101 -59.83 14.95 -27.00
N ALA A 102 -60.97 14.29 -27.19
CA ALA A 102 -61.20 12.94 -26.69
C ALA A 102 -60.25 11.89 -27.31
N GLU A 103 -59.98 11.93 -28.62
CA GLU A 103 -59.06 10.96 -29.26
C GLU A 103 -57.60 11.12 -28.80
N THR A 104 -57.14 12.35 -28.55
CA THR A 104 -55.76 12.61 -28.10
C THR A 104 -55.56 12.33 -26.61
N GLU A 105 -56.53 12.67 -25.75
CA GLU A 105 -56.51 12.28 -24.34
C GLU A 105 -56.60 10.76 -24.16
N HIS A 106 -57.39 10.06 -24.98
CA HIS A 106 -57.52 8.61 -24.91
C HIS A 106 -56.24 7.88 -25.35
N GLY A 107 -55.57 8.36 -26.40
CA GLY A 107 -54.29 7.80 -26.85
C GLY A 107 -53.16 7.98 -25.83
N LEU A 108 -53.08 9.14 -25.16
CA LEU A 108 -52.10 9.40 -24.11
C LEU A 108 -52.33 8.51 -22.88
N ASN A 109 -53.58 8.31 -22.48
CA ASN A 109 -53.93 7.45 -21.35
C ASN A 109 -53.58 5.97 -21.63
N LEU A 110 -53.88 5.47 -22.84
CA LEU A 110 -53.50 4.11 -23.25
C LEU A 110 -51.98 3.94 -23.29
N LEU A 111 -51.25 4.94 -23.79
CA LEU A 111 -49.79 4.93 -23.79
C LEU A 111 -49.22 4.91 -22.36
N CYS A 112 -49.76 5.73 -21.45
CA CYS A 112 -49.33 5.77 -20.05
C CYS A 112 -49.62 4.45 -19.31
N LEU A 113 -50.76 3.80 -19.61
CA LEU A 113 -51.09 2.49 -19.03
C LEU A 113 -50.09 1.40 -19.40
N GLU A 114 -49.56 1.42 -20.63
CA GLU A 114 -48.55 0.46 -21.08
C GLU A 114 -47.13 0.86 -20.63
N LEU A 115 -46.80 2.15 -20.61
CA LEU A 115 -45.44 2.63 -20.30
C LEU A 115 -45.13 2.67 -18.79
N LEU A 116 -46.06 3.09 -17.94
CA LEU A 116 -45.80 3.25 -16.50
C LEU A 116 -45.34 1.93 -15.85
N PRO A 117 -45.94 0.76 -16.12
CA PRO A 117 -45.45 -0.53 -15.59
C PRO A 117 -44.10 -0.96 -16.16
N ILE A 118 -43.73 -0.49 -17.36
CA ILE A 118 -42.40 -0.74 -17.93
C ILE A 118 -41.37 0.10 -17.18
N TRP A 119 -41.63 1.40 -16.95
CA TRP A 119 -40.73 2.27 -16.20
C TRP A 119 -40.60 1.86 -14.74
N GLU A 120 -41.69 1.46 -14.09
CA GLU A 120 -41.66 0.90 -12.73
C GLU A 120 -40.71 -0.31 -12.66
N ARG A 121 -40.88 -1.30 -13.54
CA ARG A 121 -40.01 -2.48 -13.58
C ARG A 121 -38.54 -2.14 -13.89
N GLN A 122 -38.28 -1.17 -14.77
CA GLN A 122 -36.93 -0.74 -15.09
C GLN A 122 -36.26 0.01 -13.92
N ILE A 123 -37.02 0.87 -13.22
CA ILE A 123 -36.55 1.56 -12.02
C ILE A 123 -36.26 0.58 -10.91
N GLU A 124 -37.14 -0.39 -10.67
CA GLU A 124 -36.96 -1.39 -9.62
C GLU A 124 -35.79 -2.35 -9.93
N PHE A 125 -35.62 -2.72 -11.21
CA PHE A 125 -34.46 -3.46 -11.67
C PHE A 125 -33.16 -2.68 -11.42
N ALA A 126 -33.11 -1.40 -11.81
CA ALA A 126 -31.94 -0.55 -11.58
C ALA A 126 -31.67 -0.34 -10.08
N ARG A 127 -32.71 -0.15 -9.26
CA ARG A 127 -32.61 0.01 -7.80
C ARG A 127 -31.97 -1.22 -7.16
N THR A 128 -32.54 -2.40 -7.42
CA THR A 128 -32.08 -3.68 -6.86
C THR A 128 -30.66 -4.01 -7.33
N HIS A 129 -30.37 -3.85 -8.62
CA HIS A 129 -29.04 -4.15 -9.17
C HIS A 129 -27.96 -3.20 -8.62
N THR A 130 -28.30 -1.93 -8.36
CA THR A 130 -27.34 -0.97 -7.77
C THR A 130 -27.10 -1.29 -6.29
N GLU A 131 -28.15 -1.67 -5.56
CA GLU A 131 -28.07 -2.12 -4.16
C GLU A 131 -27.19 -3.37 -4.02
N GLU A 132 -27.44 -4.41 -4.81
CA GLU A 132 -26.63 -5.63 -4.83
C GLU A 132 -25.15 -5.35 -5.15
N ALA A 133 -24.88 -4.51 -6.15
CA ALA A 133 -23.51 -4.16 -6.53
C ALA A 133 -22.77 -3.40 -5.42
N ILE A 134 -23.45 -2.51 -4.71
CA ILE A 134 -22.85 -1.71 -3.63
C ILE A 134 -22.63 -2.55 -2.37
N VAL A 135 -23.55 -3.47 -2.03
CA VAL A 135 -23.35 -4.44 -0.96
C VAL A 135 -22.15 -5.34 -1.25
N ALA A 136 -22.03 -5.87 -2.47
CA ALA A 136 -20.90 -6.69 -2.87
C ALA A 136 -19.57 -5.92 -2.80
N LEU A 137 -19.56 -4.66 -3.23
CA LEU A 137 -18.38 -3.79 -3.16
C LEU A 137 -17.97 -3.49 -1.70
N SER A 138 -18.94 -3.22 -0.82
CA SER A 138 -18.70 -3.00 0.61
C SER A 138 -18.06 -4.23 1.27
N GLN A 139 -18.58 -5.43 0.97
CA GLN A 139 -17.99 -6.69 1.47
C GLN A 139 -16.54 -6.89 0.99
N GLN A 140 -16.24 -6.55 -0.28
CA GLN A 140 -14.87 -6.63 -0.79
C GLN A 140 -13.92 -5.65 -0.08
N PHE A 141 -14.37 -4.43 0.20
CA PHE A 141 -13.57 -3.45 0.94
C PHE A 141 -13.28 -3.88 2.38
N VAL A 142 -14.27 -4.46 3.07
CA VAL A 142 -14.08 -5.02 4.41
C VAL A 142 -13.06 -6.17 4.39
N ALA A 143 -13.18 -7.09 3.43
CA ALA A 143 -12.24 -8.20 3.29
C ALA A 143 -10.81 -7.70 2.97
N LEU A 144 -10.68 -6.68 2.12
CA LEU A 144 -9.40 -6.05 1.80
C LEU A 144 -8.76 -5.43 3.06
N SER A 145 -9.54 -4.66 3.84
CA SER A 145 -9.07 -4.05 5.09
C SER A 145 -8.55 -5.08 6.10
N GLN A 146 -9.27 -6.20 6.27
CA GLN A 146 -8.86 -7.31 7.14
C GLN A 146 -7.57 -7.98 6.64
N SER A 147 -7.46 -8.22 5.33
CA SER A 147 -6.28 -8.84 4.72
C SER A 147 -5.03 -7.96 4.86
N LEU A 148 -5.17 -6.64 4.70
CA LEU A 148 -4.09 -5.67 4.93
C LEU A 148 -3.63 -5.68 6.38
N THR A 149 -4.57 -5.66 7.33
CA THR A 149 -4.26 -5.71 8.77
C THR A 149 -3.49 -6.99 9.11
N HIS A 150 -3.98 -8.15 8.67
CA HIS A 150 -3.31 -9.42 8.92
C HIS A 150 -1.89 -9.47 8.33
N SER A 151 -1.72 -9.02 7.07
CA SER A 151 -0.41 -9.01 6.40
C SER A 151 0.62 -8.14 7.14
N THR A 152 0.19 -7.01 7.72
CA THR A 152 1.09 -6.17 8.53
C THR A 152 1.51 -6.78 9.85
N GLU A 153 0.60 -7.48 10.54
CA GLU A 153 0.90 -8.11 11.82
C GLU A 153 1.91 -9.25 11.65
N SER A 154 1.76 -10.03 10.58
CA SER A 154 2.72 -11.08 10.22
C SER A 154 4.11 -10.52 9.90
N ALA A 155 4.21 -9.47 9.08
CA ALA A 155 5.50 -8.84 8.73
C ALA A 155 6.22 -8.21 9.95
N ALA A 156 5.46 -7.65 10.90
CA ALA A 156 6.02 -7.12 12.14
C ALA A 156 6.54 -8.23 13.08
N GLY A 157 5.85 -9.37 13.11
CA GLY A 157 6.24 -10.53 13.90
C GLY A 157 7.58 -11.14 13.50
N GLU A 158 7.96 -11.06 12.22
CA GLU A 158 9.22 -11.63 11.71
C GLU A 158 10.46 -10.73 11.96
N SER A 159 10.26 -9.42 12.11
CA SER A 159 11.37 -8.46 12.25
C SER A 159 12.05 -8.52 13.63
N SER A 160 11.29 -8.78 14.70
CA SER A 160 11.84 -8.84 16.06
C SER A 160 12.72 -10.07 16.33
N PRO A 161 12.33 -11.30 15.92
CA PRO A 161 13.19 -12.48 16.00
C PRO A 161 14.50 -12.33 15.22
N LEU A 162 14.49 -11.61 14.10
CA LEU A 162 15.70 -11.38 13.29
C LEU A 162 16.75 -10.57 14.06
N LEU A 163 16.34 -9.51 14.78
CA LEU A 163 17.26 -8.73 15.62
C LEU A 163 17.85 -9.60 16.75
N GLY A 164 17.02 -10.41 17.41
CA GLY A 164 17.48 -11.32 18.46
C GLY A 164 18.44 -12.40 17.93
N LEU A 165 18.21 -12.91 16.71
CA LEU A 165 19.13 -13.83 16.05
C LEU A 165 20.46 -13.14 15.71
N LEU A 166 20.43 -11.89 15.27
CA LEU A 166 21.62 -11.09 14.98
C LEU A 166 22.51 -10.94 16.22
N GLU A 167 21.92 -10.55 17.35
CA GLU A 167 22.66 -10.37 18.61
C GLU A 167 23.28 -11.68 19.09
N ASN A 168 22.53 -12.80 18.99
CA ASN A 168 23.05 -14.11 19.33
C ASN A 168 24.19 -14.55 18.41
N THR A 169 24.06 -14.35 17.09
CA THR A 169 25.11 -14.70 16.13
C THR A 169 26.36 -13.84 16.32
N GLN A 170 26.23 -12.54 16.62
CA GLN A 170 27.34 -11.67 16.99
C GLN A 170 28.09 -12.20 18.22
N ASN A 171 27.37 -12.53 19.30
CA ASN A 171 27.97 -13.07 20.52
C ASN A 171 28.69 -14.41 20.29
N GLN A 172 28.09 -15.30 19.48
CA GLN A 172 28.70 -16.57 19.10
C GLN A 172 29.98 -16.38 18.30
N LEU A 173 29.97 -15.49 17.31
CA LEU A 173 31.15 -15.20 16.49
C LEU A 173 32.28 -14.57 17.31
N GLN A 174 31.96 -13.66 18.23
CA GLN A 174 32.95 -13.07 19.13
C GLN A 174 33.59 -14.12 20.06
N THR A 175 32.79 -15.07 20.54
CA THR A 175 33.28 -16.20 21.35
C THR A 175 34.23 -17.10 20.54
N ILE A 176 33.94 -17.34 19.26
CA ILE A 176 34.82 -18.10 18.36
C ILE A 176 36.17 -17.40 18.19
N VAL A 177 36.17 -16.09 17.94
CA VAL A 177 37.41 -15.30 17.81
C VAL A 177 38.26 -15.37 19.09
N GLN A 178 37.63 -15.23 20.27
CA GLN A 178 38.34 -15.36 21.55
C GLN A 178 38.92 -16.77 21.76
N SER A 179 38.17 -17.81 21.39
CA SER A 179 38.64 -19.20 21.47
C SER A 179 39.85 -19.47 20.57
N LEU A 180 39.84 -18.91 19.35
CA LEU A 180 40.96 -18.99 18.42
C LEU A 180 42.20 -18.28 18.96
N GLN A 181 42.04 -17.08 19.53
CA GLN A 181 43.14 -16.37 20.19
C GLN A 181 43.70 -17.14 21.39
N GLY A 182 42.84 -17.77 22.19
CA GLY A 182 43.25 -18.64 23.29
C GLY A 182 44.04 -19.87 22.82
N THR A 183 43.64 -20.44 21.67
CA THR A 183 44.33 -21.57 21.05
C THR A 183 45.74 -21.19 20.57
N LEU A 184 45.88 -20.00 19.95
CA LEU A 184 47.19 -19.45 19.59
C LEU A 184 48.11 -19.25 20.80
N ALA A 185 47.59 -18.67 21.88
CA ALA A 185 48.35 -18.46 23.10
C ALA A 185 48.81 -19.79 23.72
N ASN A 186 47.96 -20.82 23.71
CA ASN A 186 48.31 -22.14 24.21
C ASN A 186 49.38 -22.81 23.32
N ARG A 187 49.26 -22.65 21.99
CA ARG A 187 50.27 -23.12 21.03
C ARG A 187 51.63 -22.46 21.27
N ALA A 188 51.67 -21.15 21.49
CA ALA A 188 52.90 -20.42 21.78
C ALA A 188 53.60 -20.97 23.04
N ARG A 189 52.83 -21.29 24.09
CA ARG A 189 53.35 -21.92 25.31
C ARG A 189 53.94 -23.31 25.04
N LEU A 190 53.21 -24.16 24.30
CA LEU A 190 53.69 -25.47 23.86
C LEU A 190 55.00 -25.36 23.08
N MET A 191 55.15 -24.36 22.21
CA MET A 191 56.39 -24.16 21.46
C MET A 191 57.55 -23.70 22.34
N SER A 192 57.28 -22.92 23.39
CA SER A 192 58.29 -22.59 24.40
C SER A 192 58.77 -23.83 25.15
N GLU A 193 57.87 -24.74 25.51
CA GLU A 193 58.21 -26.00 26.19
C GLU A 193 59.03 -26.92 25.26
N VAL A 194 58.64 -27.03 23.98
CA VAL A 194 59.43 -27.77 22.98
C VAL A 194 60.82 -27.15 22.78
N GLY A 195 60.92 -25.82 22.83
CA GLY A 195 62.21 -25.11 22.83
C GLY A 195 63.09 -25.53 24.01
N SER A 196 62.55 -25.58 25.23
CA SER A 196 63.29 -26.01 26.42
C SER A 196 63.76 -27.48 26.36
N LEU A 197 63.03 -28.33 25.62
CA LEU A 197 63.47 -29.71 25.36
C LEU A 197 64.72 -29.75 24.46
N GLY A 198 64.90 -28.74 23.59
CA GLY A 198 66.13 -28.51 22.84
C GLY A 198 67.34 -28.33 23.76
N ASP A 199 67.21 -27.47 24.78
CA ASP A 199 68.28 -27.22 25.76
C ASP A 199 68.64 -28.51 26.54
N HIS A 200 67.64 -29.30 26.92
CA HIS A 200 67.87 -30.59 27.59
C HIS A 200 68.55 -31.62 26.68
N THR A 201 68.23 -31.63 25.38
CA THR A 201 68.89 -32.53 24.43
C THR A 201 70.33 -32.14 24.15
N GLU A 202 70.66 -30.85 24.15
CA GLU A 202 72.06 -30.38 24.08
C GLU A 202 72.88 -30.88 25.29
N SER A 203 72.33 -30.76 26.50
CA SER A 203 72.99 -31.30 27.69
C SER A 203 73.20 -32.82 27.62
N LEU A 204 72.27 -33.58 27.02
CA LEU A 204 72.42 -35.02 26.81
C LEU A 204 73.51 -35.35 25.78
N ALA A 205 73.66 -34.53 24.74
CA ALA A 205 74.72 -34.68 23.75
C ALA A 205 76.11 -34.51 24.40
N ASP A 206 76.26 -33.50 25.27
CA ASP A 206 77.49 -33.27 26.03
C ASP A 206 77.80 -34.43 26.99
N MET A 207 76.78 -34.95 27.69
CA MET A 207 76.94 -36.14 28.53
C MET A 207 77.41 -37.35 27.72
N ALA A 208 76.82 -37.60 26.54
CA ALA A 208 77.21 -38.70 25.66
C ALA A 208 78.66 -38.56 25.18
N LYS A 209 79.07 -37.35 24.82
CA LYS A 209 80.46 -37.02 24.45
C LYS A 209 81.43 -37.25 25.60
N ASN A 210 81.07 -36.83 26.81
CA ASN A 210 81.89 -37.05 28.01
C ASN A 210 82.04 -38.55 28.31
N VAL A 211 80.97 -39.34 28.19
CA VAL A 211 81.03 -40.81 28.35
C VAL A 211 81.97 -41.43 27.32
N ALA A 212 81.88 -41.02 26.05
CA ALA A 212 82.78 -41.49 24.99
C ALA A 212 84.25 -41.13 25.28
N GLN A 213 84.53 -39.93 25.79
CA GLN A 213 85.87 -39.51 26.18
C GLN A 213 86.42 -40.31 27.37
N ILE A 214 85.63 -40.50 28.43
CA ILE A 214 86.01 -41.31 29.60
C ILE A 214 86.29 -42.75 29.19
N ALA A 215 85.44 -43.32 28.33
CA ALA A 215 85.64 -44.65 27.77
C ALA A 215 86.96 -44.75 26.99
N MET A 216 87.28 -43.76 26.16
CA MET A 216 88.51 -43.71 25.39
C MET A 216 89.77 -43.60 26.28
N GLN A 217 89.70 -42.77 27.33
CA GLN A 217 90.79 -42.63 28.30
C GLN A 217 90.96 -43.91 29.13
N THR A 218 89.86 -44.54 29.55
CA THR A 218 89.88 -45.81 30.28
C THR A 218 90.45 -46.93 29.42
N ASN A 219 90.13 -46.96 28.13
CA ASN A 219 90.70 -47.89 27.16
C ASN A 219 92.23 -47.75 27.06
N LEU A 220 92.76 -46.52 27.05
CA LEU A 220 94.20 -46.25 27.05
C LEU A 220 94.87 -46.70 28.36
N VAL A 221 94.24 -46.43 29.51
CA VAL A 221 94.75 -46.88 30.82
C VAL A 221 94.78 -48.42 30.88
N ALA A 222 93.70 -49.07 30.45
CA ALA A 222 93.60 -50.53 30.41
C ALA A 222 94.61 -51.16 29.44
N LEU A 223 94.89 -50.50 28.31
CA LEU A 223 95.93 -50.93 27.38
C LEU A 223 97.32 -50.85 28.01
N ASN A 224 97.66 -49.75 28.67
CA ASN A 224 98.93 -49.59 29.37
C ASN A 224 99.08 -50.64 30.49
N ALA A 225 98.01 -50.91 31.25
CA ALA A 225 98.00 -51.94 32.28
C ALA A 225 98.17 -53.36 31.70
N ALA A 226 97.58 -53.64 30.54
CA ALA A 226 97.75 -54.93 29.86
C ALA A 226 99.20 -55.12 29.36
N ILE A 227 99.85 -54.06 28.87
CA ILE A 227 101.26 -54.08 28.46
C ILE A 227 102.16 -54.35 29.67
N GLU A 228 101.93 -53.65 30.79
CA GLU A 228 102.73 -53.82 32.01
C GLU A 228 102.53 -55.21 32.65
N ALA A 229 101.29 -55.71 32.63
CA ALA A 229 100.98 -57.07 33.08
C ALA A 229 101.68 -58.14 32.24
N ALA A 230 101.83 -57.92 30.92
CA ALA A 230 102.61 -58.80 30.06
C ALA A 230 104.12 -58.70 30.36
N HIS A 231 104.62 -57.51 30.72
CA HIS A 231 106.02 -57.27 31.08
C HIS A 231 106.42 -58.00 32.37
N ALA A 232 105.49 -58.11 33.34
CA ALA A 232 105.69 -58.82 34.60
C ALA A 232 105.65 -60.36 34.50
N GLY A 233 105.36 -60.93 33.32
CA GLY A 233 105.37 -62.37 33.08
C GLY A 233 104.34 -63.15 33.91
N GLU A 234 104.77 -64.25 34.56
CA GLU A 234 103.90 -65.11 35.39
C GLU A 234 103.23 -64.36 36.55
N ALA A 235 103.94 -63.39 37.17
CA ALA A 235 103.40 -62.58 38.26
C ALA A 235 102.27 -61.62 37.82
N GLY A 236 102.19 -61.30 36.52
CA GLY A 236 101.22 -60.37 35.94
C GLY A 236 99.93 -61.01 35.41
N ARG A 237 99.80 -62.35 35.39
CA ARG A 237 98.64 -63.06 34.78
C ARG A 237 97.29 -62.57 35.29
N GLY A 238 97.14 -62.37 36.61
CA GLY A 238 95.88 -61.89 37.20
C GLY A 238 95.54 -60.46 36.75
N PHE A 239 96.53 -59.58 36.69
CA PHE A 239 96.36 -58.21 36.21
C PHE A 239 96.06 -58.14 34.71
N SER A 240 96.61 -59.05 33.90
CA SER A 240 96.33 -59.11 32.46
C SER A 240 94.85 -59.42 32.17
N VAL A 241 94.25 -60.34 32.94
CA VAL A 241 92.81 -60.67 32.81
C VAL A 241 91.94 -59.45 33.16
N VAL A 242 92.23 -58.78 34.27
CA VAL A 242 91.50 -57.57 34.69
C VAL A 242 91.65 -56.45 33.65
N ALA A 243 92.87 -56.19 33.18
CA ALA A 243 93.12 -55.17 32.18
C ALA A 243 92.38 -55.44 30.86
N SER A 244 92.28 -56.70 30.45
CA SER A 244 91.53 -57.13 29.26
C SER A 244 90.02 -56.87 29.41
N GLU A 245 89.46 -57.18 30.58
CA GLU A 245 88.03 -56.96 30.84
C GLU A 245 87.70 -55.46 30.95
N VAL A 246 88.54 -54.67 31.63
CA VAL A 246 88.39 -53.19 31.69
C VAL A 246 88.47 -52.59 30.28
N ARG A 247 89.40 -53.06 29.44
CA ARG A 247 89.51 -52.63 28.04
C ARG A 247 88.22 -52.92 27.27
N LYS A 248 87.67 -54.13 27.39
CA LYS A 248 86.40 -54.52 26.75
C LYS A 248 85.23 -53.65 27.22
N LEU A 249 85.08 -53.46 28.54
CA LEU A 249 84.05 -52.58 29.14
C LEU A 249 84.14 -51.14 28.63
N SER A 250 85.37 -50.63 28.49
CA SER A 250 85.62 -49.28 27.98
C SER A 250 85.26 -49.14 26.50
N GLN A 251 85.56 -50.12 25.64
CA GLN A 251 85.14 -50.12 24.24
C GLN A 251 83.60 -50.14 24.10
N VAL A 252 82.92 -50.99 24.88
CA VAL A 252 81.45 -51.07 24.89
C VAL A 252 80.84 -49.76 25.38
N SER A 253 81.41 -49.14 26.42
CA SER A 253 80.96 -47.82 26.91
C SER A 253 81.15 -46.73 25.86
N GLY A 254 82.26 -46.76 25.11
CA GLY A 254 82.53 -45.82 24.02
C GLY A 254 81.50 -45.94 22.90
N GLN A 255 81.24 -47.16 22.42
CA GLN A 255 80.19 -47.43 21.43
C GLN A 255 78.81 -47.03 21.92
N THR A 256 78.51 -47.27 23.20
CA THR A 256 77.23 -46.86 23.80
C THR A 256 77.10 -45.33 23.82
N GLY A 257 78.16 -44.60 24.19
CA GLY A 257 78.20 -43.15 24.15
C GLY A 257 77.99 -42.58 22.74
N GLU A 258 78.64 -43.17 21.73
CA GLU A 258 78.42 -42.80 20.32
C GLU A 258 76.97 -43.02 19.87
N HIS A 259 76.37 -44.16 20.23
CA HIS A 259 74.98 -44.47 19.88
C HIS A 259 73.98 -43.52 20.58
N ILE A 260 74.23 -43.16 21.84
CA ILE A 260 73.46 -42.11 22.53
C ILE A 260 73.60 -40.78 21.79
N GLY A 261 74.81 -40.38 21.42
CA GLY A 261 75.05 -39.14 20.67
C GLY A 261 74.31 -39.09 19.34
N GLN A 262 74.30 -40.19 18.57
CA GLN A 262 73.53 -40.31 17.33
C GLN A 262 72.02 -40.18 17.58
N THR A 263 71.49 -40.86 18.60
CA THR A 263 70.06 -40.80 18.96
C THR A 263 69.66 -39.39 19.38
N VAL A 264 70.47 -38.72 20.20
CA VAL A 264 70.24 -37.34 20.61
C VAL A 264 70.25 -36.41 19.39
N GLY A 265 71.19 -36.58 18.46
CA GLY A 265 71.22 -35.80 17.22
C GLY A 265 69.95 -35.92 16.38
N LEU A 266 69.37 -37.13 16.28
CA LEU A 266 68.08 -37.34 15.61
C LEU A 266 66.93 -36.61 16.33
N VAL A 267 66.91 -36.64 17.66
CA VAL A 267 65.90 -35.94 18.47
C VAL A 267 66.04 -34.42 18.32
N THR A 268 67.25 -33.87 18.38
CA THR A 268 67.51 -32.44 18.18
C THR A 268 67.06 -31.97 16.79
N GLN A 269 67.31 -32.77 15.74
CA GLN A 269 66.82 -32.46 14.41
C GLN A 269 65.27 -32.46 14.34
N ALA A 270 64.62 -33.42 14.99
CA ALA A 270 63.16 -33.49 15.05
C ALA A 270 62.56 -32.28 15.80
N ILE A 271 63.17 -31.86 16.91
CA ILE A 271 62.78 -30.66 17.66
C ILE A 271 62.91 -29.42 16.78
N THR A 272 64.06 -29.25 16.10
CA THR A 272 64.33 -28.10 15.22
C THR A 272 63.32 -28.02 14.07
N ASN A 273 63.04 -29.15 13.41
CA ASN A 273 62.04 -29.22 12.34
C ASN A 273 60.64 -28.88 12.86
N THR A 274 60.29 -29.34 14.07
CA THR A 274 59.00 -29.06 14.70
C THR A 274 58.83 -27.58 15.00
N LEU A 275 59.86 -26.93 15.56
CA LEU A 275 59.87 -25.50 15.84
C LEU A 275 59.74 -24.66 14.56
N GLN A 276 60.52 -24.98 13.52
CA GLN A 276 60.47 -24.27 12.24
C GLN A 276 59.10 -24.40 11.56
N THR A 277 58.56 -25.62 11.53
CA THR A 277 57.23 -25.90 10.96
C THR A 277 56.17 -25.15 11.74
N SER A 278 56.26 -25.17 13.07
CA SER A 278 55.29 -24.48 13.92
C SER A 278 55.31 -22.97 13.77
N GLN A 279 56.49 -22.37 13.57
CA GLN A 279 56.63 -20.94 13.33
C GLN A 279 55.94 -20.51 12.03
N THR A 280 56.07 -21.32 10.97
CA THR A 280 55.40 -21.09 9.69
C THR A 280 53.88 -21.13 9.86
N TYR A 281 53.37 -22.12 10.60
CA TYR A 281 51.94 -22.21 10.92
C TYR A 281 51.47 -21.06 11.81
N SER A 282 52.26 -20.60 12.78
CA SER A 282 51.88 -19.49 13.65
C SER A 282 51.64 -18.19 12.88
N GLN A 283 52.48 -17.89 11.89
CA GLN A 283 52.30 -16.71 11.03
C GLN A 283 51.04 -16.85 10.17
N ALA A 284 50.80 -18.03 9.60
CA ALA A 284 49.60 -18.30 8.83
C ALA A 284 48.33 -18.18 9.70
N ASP A 285 48.33 -18.78 10.89
CA ASP A 285 47.19 -18.74 11.82
C ASP A 285 46.89 -17.30 12.27
N GLU A 286 47.90 -16.47 12.52
CA GLU A 286 47.72 -15.06 12.88
C GLU A 286 47.05 -14.26 11.74
N THR A 287 47.50 -14.45 10.50
CA THR A 287 46.87 -13.82 9.33
C THR A 287 45.44 -14.30 9.11
N LEU A 288 45.17 -15.59 9.29
CA LEU A 288 43.83 -16.17 9.15
C LEU A 288 42.88 -15.64 10.21
N ILE A 289 43.31 -15.49 11.46
CA ILE A 289 42.49 -14.96 12.54
C ILE A 289 42.18 -13.49 12.31
N HIS A 290 43.16 -12.69 11.89
CA HIS A 290 42.93 -11.29 11.56
C HIS A 290 41.91 -11.15 10.42
N HIS A 291 42.11 -11.88 9.32
CA HIS A 291 41.20 -11.86 8.18
C HIS A 291 39.80 -12.37 8.54
N SER A 292 39.71 -13.44 9.35
CA SER A 292 38.42 -13.95 9.83
C SER A 292 37.70 -12.91 10.70
N GLY A 293 38.43 -12.17 11.53
CA GLY A 293 37.88 -11.07 12.32
C GLY A 293 37.27 -9.97 11.45
N GLU A 294 37.98 -9.54 10.41
CA GLU A 294 37.47 -8.54 9.45
C GLU A 294 36.23 -9.03 8.70
N VAL A 295 36.23 -10.30 8.25
CA VAL A 295 35.07 -10.89 7.55
C VAL A 295 33.86 -10.97 8.49
N ILE A 296 34.07 -11.39 9.73
CA ILE A 296 33.02 -11.45 10.76
C ILE A 296 32.43 -10.05 11.03
N GLU A 297 33.27 -9.04 11.21
CA GLU A 297 32.82 -7.66 11.43
C GLU A 297 32.00 -7.12 10.25
N ASN A 298 32.46 -7.38 9.02
CA ASN A 298 31.74 -7.01 7.81
C ASN A 298 30.38 -7.71 7.71
N VAL A 299 30.32 -9.02 8.00
CA VAL A 299 29.07 -9.78 7.99
C VAL A 299 28.10 -9.24 9.04
N ILE A 300 28.55 -9.00 10.27
CA ILE A 300 27.72 -8.43 11.34
C ILE A 300 27.17 -7.06 10.92
N THR A 301 28.00 -6.21 10.33
CA THR A 301 27.60 -4.87 9.87
C THR A 301 26.57 -4.95 8.75
N GLN A 302 26.76 -5.83 7.76
CA GLN A 302 25.82 -6.04 6.66
C GLN A 302 24.47 -6.57 7.15
N PHE A 303 24.48 -7.60 8.00
CA PHE A 303 23.26 -8.15 8.55
C PHE A 303 22.54 -7.15 9.48
N GLY A 304 23.29 -6.37 10.27
CA GLY A 304 22.72 -5.31 11.10
C GLY A 304 22.03 -4.22 10.27
N THR A 305 22.66 -3.82 9.17
CA THR A 305 22.06 -2.86 8.22
C THR A 305 20.80 -3.44 7.57
N ALA A 306 20.85 -4.69 7.09
CA ALA A 306 19.70 -5.35 6.48
C ALA A 306 18.52 -5.53 7.46
N ALA A 307 18.80 -5.86 8.72
CA ALA A 307 17.78 -5.98 9.76
C ALA A 307 17.13 -4.62 10.08
N HIS A 308 17.92 -3.55 10.13
CA HIS A 308 17.41 -2.19 10.33
C HIS A 308 16.56 -1.73 9.13
N ASP A 309 16.98 -2.00 7.90
CA ASP A 309 16.23 -1.68 6.68
C ASP A 309 14.91 -2.45 6.61
N LEU A 310 14.90 -3.72 7.03
CA LEU A 310 13.68 -4.51 7.14
C LEU A 310 12.72 -3.92 8.18
N SER A 311 13.20 -3.55 9.37
CA SER A 311 12.39 -2.90 10.40
C SER A 311 11.76 -1.60 9.88
N ARG A 312 12.56 -0.76 9.22
CA ARG A 312 12.08 0.49 8.63
C ARG A 312 11.03 0.24 7.55
N THR A 313 11.24 -0.75 6.70
CA THR A 313 10.29 -1.13 5.64
C THR A 313 8.98 -1.65 6.24
N SER A 314 9.05 -2.41 7.33
CA SER A 314 7.87 -2.90 8.07
C SER A 314 7.06 -1.75 8.69
N ASP A 315 7.74 -0.74 9.24
CA ASP A 315 7.09 0.45 9.78
C ASP A 315 6.42 1.30 8.68
N LEU A 316 7.11 1.48 7.55
CA LEU A 316 6.53 2.16 6.37
C LEU A 316 5.30 1.41 5.85
N LEU A 317 5.38 0.09 5.70
CA LEU A 317 4.26 -0.75 5.27
C LEU A 317 3.06 -0.64 6.23
N ARG A 318 3.31 -0.59 7.55
CA ARG A 318 2.27 -0.34 8.56
C ARG A 318 1.62 1.02 8.40
N GLN A 319 2.40 2.05 8.11
CA GLN A 319 1.87 3.39 7.88
C GLN A 319 1.01 3.44 6.61
N GLU A 320 1.50 2.89 5.50
CA GLU A 320 0.74 2.82 4.24
C GLU A 320 -0.55 2.03 4.41
N ASN A 321 -0.51 0.89 5.11
CA ASN A 321 -1.71 0.08 5.32
C ASN A 321 -2.73 0.75 6.24
N ARG A 322 -2.30 1.53 7.23
CA ARG A 322 -3.21 2.38 8.02
C ARG A 322 -3.86 3.46 7.16
N GLN A 323 -3.11 4.07 6.24
CA GLN A 323 -3.65 5.05 5.32
C GLN A 323 -4.68 4.41 4.38
N ILE A 324 -4.36 3.27 3.76
CA ILE A 324 -5.30 2.54 2.91
C ILE A 324 -6.55 2.14 3.69
N ALA A 325 -6.41 1.68 4.95
CA ALA A 325 -7.56 1.37 5.79
C ALA A 325 -8.46 2.59 6.06
N ALA A 326 -7.86 3.77 6.25
CA ALA A 326 -8.60 5.02 6.40
C ALA A 326 -9.33 5.42 5.11
N GLU A 327 -8.66 5.32 3.96
CA GLU A 327 -9.26 5.56 2.63
C GLU A 327 -10.43 4.60 2.36
N ILE A 328 -10.28 3.31 2.71
CA ILE A 328 -11.36 2.32 2.62
C ILE A 328 -12.55 2.74 3.51
N SER A 329 -12.29 3.17 4.73
CA SER A 329 -13.35 3.65 5.63
C SER A 329 -14.09 4.86 5.05
N GLU A 330 -13.37 5.80 4.42
CA GLU A 330 -13.99 6.95 3.76
C GLU A 330 -14.85 6.52 2.57
N VAL A 331 -14.40 5.56 1.76
CA VAL A 331 -15.20 4.99 0.66
C VAL A 331 -16.46 4.31 1.18
N LEU A 332 -16.37 3.55 2.28
CA LEU A 332 -17.53 2.91 2.89
C LEU A 332 -18.58 3.93 3.38
N VAL A 333 -18.14 5.05 3.95
CA VAL A 333 -19.04 6.17 4.30
C VAL A 333 -19.64 6.81 3.06
N ALA A 334 -18.84 7.03 2.02
CA ALA A 334 -19.33 7.59 0.77
C ALA A 334 -20.43 6.71 0.13
N LEU A 335 -20.30 5.38 0.20
CA LEU A 335 -21.29 4.44 -0.33
C LEU A 335 -22.70 4.57 0.28
N GLN A 336 -22.87 5.25 1.42
CA GLN A 336 -24.18 5.57 2.00
C GLN A 336 -25.08 6.42 1.07
N PHE A 337 -24.51 7.04 0.02
CA PHE A 337 -25.35 7.67 -1.01
C PHE A 337 -26.34 6.66 -1.65
N GLN A 338 -26.01 5.37 -1.63
CA GLN A 338 -26.85 4.30 -2.17
C GLN A 338 -28.18 4.19 -1.45
N ASP A 339 -28.21 4.26 -0.11
CA ASP A 339 -29.45 4.23 0.65
C ASP A 339 -30.36 5.38 0.21
N ARG A 340 -29.76 6.56 0.04
CA ARG A 340 -30.45 7.76 -0.42
C ARG A 340 -30.95 7.64 -1.86
N VAL A 341 -30.18 7.04 -2.77
CA VAL A 341 -30.63 6.78 -4.15
C VAL A 341 -31.75 5.74 -4.16
N SER A 342 -31.62 4.66 -3.37
CA SER A 342 -32.63 3.61 -3.23
C SER A 342 -33.95 4.19 -2.74
N GLN A 343 -33.90 5.08 -1.75
CA GLN A 343 -35.06 5.81 -1.25
C GLN A 343 -35.68 6.70 -2.34
N VAL A 344 -34.89 7.51 -3.05
CA VAL A 344 -35.43 8.35 -4.14
C VAL A 344 -36.12 7.51 -5.22
N LEU A 345 -35.51 6.39 -5.64
CA LEU A 345 -36.09 5.50 -6.65
C LEU A 345 -37.34 4.79 -6.14
N ALA A 346 -37.39 4.38 -4.87
CA ALA A 346 -38.57 3.78 -4.26
C ALA A 346 -39.76 4.75 -4.23
N HIS A 347 -39.52 6.03 -3.94
CA HIS A 347 -40.58 7.06 -3.96
C HIS A 347 -41.09 7.28 -5.39
N ILE A 348 -40.19 7.41 -6.38
CA ILE A 348 -40.57 7.54 -7.79
C ILE A 348 -41.37 6.32 -8.26
N SER A 349 -40.92 5.11 -7.91
CA SER A 349 -41.62 3.88 -8.26
C SER A 349 -43.03 3.88 -7.66
N SER A 350 -43.17 4.21 -6.37
CA SER A 350 -44.47 4.32 -5.70
C SER A 350 -45.40 5.30 -6.40
N ASP A 351 -44.90 6.46 -6.82
CA ASP A 351 -45.69 7.48 -7.51
C ASP A 351 -46.10 7.05 -8.92
N ILE A 352 -45.23 6.33 -9.65
CA ILE A 352 -45.57 5.68 -10.93
C ILE A 352 -46.69 4.66 -10.72
N SER A 353 -46.62 3.80 -9.70
CA SER A 353 -47.66 2.81 -9.39
C SER A 353 -48.98 3.48 -8.99
N LYS A 354 -48.93 4.59 -8.23
CA LYS A 354 -50.13 5.39 -7.90
C LYS A 354 -50.78 5.94 -9.17
N LEU A 355 -50.00 6.52 -10.08
CA LEU A 355 -50.52 7.11 -11.32
C LEU A 355 -51.11 6.03 -12.23
N HIS A 356 -50.41 4.89 -12.35
CA HIS A 356 -50.89 3.73 -13.10
C HIS A 356 -52.24 3.23 -12.56
N ARG A 357 -52.37 3.05 -11.24
CA ARG A 357 -53.65 2.65 -10.61
C ARG A 357 -54.77 3.66 -10.87
N HIS A 358 -54.48 4.95 -10.79
CA HIS A 358 -55.47 5.99 -11.05
C HIS A 358 -55.98 5.93 -12.49
N LEU A 359 -55.07 5.80 -13.47
CA LEU A 359 -55.42 5.66 -14.89
C LEU A 359 -56.18 4.34 -15.18
N ASP A 360 -55.82 3.24 -14.53
CA ASP A 360 -56.48 1.94 -14.75
C ASP A 360 -57.89 1.93 -14.14
N ASN A 361 -58.07 2.52 -12.95
CA ASN A 361 -59.39 2.71 -12.33
C ASN A 361 -60.30 3.60 -13.18
N ALA A 362 -59.75 4.69 -13.75
CA ALA A 362 -60.48 5.56 -14.68
C ALA A 362 -60.89 4.82 -15.96
N ARG A 363 -60.07 3.88 -16.46
CA ARG A 363 -60.40 3.03 -17.61
C ARG A 363 -61.50 2.00 -17.28
N GLN A 364 -61.45 1.39 -16.11
CA GLN A 364 -62.40 0.35 -15.68
C GLN A 364 -63.77 0.93 -15.25
N GLY A 365 -63.93 2.26 -15.25
CA GLY A 365 -65.19 2.93 -14.90
C GLY A 365 -65.60 2.73 -13.44
N THR A 366 -64.63 2.41 -12.57
CA THR A 366 -64.88 2.02 -11.17
C THR A 366 -65.04 3.24 -10.24
N GLU A 367 -64.60 4.43 -10.66
CA GLU A 367 -64.94 5.70 -10.00
C GLU A 367 -65.55 6.71 -10.99
N PRO A 368 -66.79 7.19 -10.75
CA PRO A 368 -67.37 8.27 -11.51
C PRO A 368 -66.92 9.60 -10.90
N ASP A 369 -66.11 10.35 -11.64
CA ASP A 369 -65.72 11.75 -11.35
C ASP A 369 -64.55 11.99 -10.38
N THR A 370 -63.39 11.38 -10.65
CA THR A 370 -62.11 11.86 -10.09
C THR A 370 -61.40 12.67 -11.16
N ALA A 371 -61.77 13.95 -11.30
CA ALA A 371 -60.91 14.89 -12.02
C ALA A 371 -59.50 14.81 -11.41
N LEU A 372 -58.46 14.61 -12.22
CA LEU A 372 -57.08 14.54 -11.74
C LEU A 372 -56.71 15.91 -11.15
N HIS A 373 -56.79 16.04 -9.82
CA HIS A 373 -56.46 17.29 -9.12
C HIS A 373 -54.94 17.42 -9.04
N VAL A 374 -54.34 17.94 -10.11
CA VAL A 374 -52.89 18.09 -10.28
C VAL A 374 -52.23 18.73 -9.06
N GLN A 375 -52.84 19.79 -8.49
CA GLN A 375 -52.27 20.48 -7.33
C GLN A 375 -52.26 19.62 -6.07
N GLN A 376 -53.34 18.87 -5.81
CA GLN A 376 -53.41 17.96 -4.67
C GLN A 376 -52.39 16.83 -4.81
N TRP A 377 -52.21 16.31 -6.03
CA TRP A 377 -51.19 15.30 -6.32
C TRP A 377 -49.78 15.83 -6.07
N LEU A 378 -49.46 17.05 -6.52
CA LEU A 378 -48.16 17.68 -6.29
C LEU A 378 -47.89 17.90 -4.81
N ASP A 379 -48.89 18.35 -4.04
CA ASP A 379 -48.77 18.54 -2.59
C ASP A 379 -48.59 17.21 -1.84
N GLU A 380 -49.28 16.15 -2.26
CA GLU A 380 -49.10 14.80 -1.70
C GLU A 380 -47.72 14.20 -2.04
N LEU A 381 -47.22 14.51 -3.23
CA LEU A 381 -45.91 14.08 -3.70
C LEU A 381 -44.79 14.82 -2.95
N GLU A 382 -44.94 16.13 -2.70
CA GLU A 382 -44.04 16.90 -1.82
C GLU A 382 -44.02 16.35 -0.39
N ARG A 383 -45.19 16.03 0.18
CA ARG A 383 -45.30 15.41 1.52
C ARG A 383 -44.66 14.04 1.63
N SER A 384 -44.52 13.32 0.52
CA SER A 384 -43.93 12.00 0.50
C SER A 384 -42.40 12.03 0.55
N TYR A 385 -41.76 13.18 0.29
CA TYR A 385 -40.31 13.27 0.30
C TYR A 385 -39.75 13.26 1.71
N THR A 386 -38.62 12.58 1.88
CA THR A 386 -37.90 12.48 3.15
C THR A 386 -36.64 13.35 3.16
N MET A 387 -36.12 13.71 1.98
CA MET A 387 -34.84 14.42 1.85
C MET A 387 -35.02 15.88 1.42
N PRO A 388 -34.25 16.85 1.97
CA PRO A 388 -34.32 18.26 1.60
C PRO A 388 -34.06 18.52 0.11
N GLU A 389 -33.22 17.72 -0.54
CA GLU A 389 -32.88 17.88 -1.95
C GLU A 389 -34.01 17.44 -2.88
N GLN A 390 -34.87 16.51 -2.43
CA GLN A 390 -36.09 16.15 -3.17
C GLN A 390 -37.07 17.32 -3.18
N HIS A 391 -37.28 17.97 -2.02
CA HIS A 391 -38.12 19.16 -1.90
C HIS A 391 -37.58 20.32 -2.76
N ALA A 392 -36.28 20.59 -2.69
CA ALA A 392 -35.66 21.63 -3.50
C ALA A 392 -35.79 21.36 -5.01
N ARG A 393 -35.64 20.12 -5.46
CA ARG A 393 -35.88 19.73 -6.87
C ARG A 393 -37.33 19.88 -7.28
N HIS A 394 -38.28 19.51 -6.43
CA HIS A 394 -39.71 19.66 -6.69
C HIS A 394 -40.13 21.12 -6.84
N GLN A 395 -39.55 22.01 -6.03
CA GLN A 395 -39.79 23.45 -6.08
C GLN A 395 -38.99 24.16 -7.21
N GLY A 396 -38.18 23.43 -7.98
CA GLY A 396 -37.33 24.00 -9.03
C GLY A 396 -36.18 24.88 -8.51
N THR A 397 -35.83 24.76 -7.23
CA THR A 397 -34.78 25.55 -6.59
C THR A 397 -33.42 24.86 -6.81
N PRO A 398 -32.37 25.58 -7.25
CA PRO A 398 -31.05 24.98 -7.41
C PRO A 398 -30.52 24.47 -6.06
N VAL A 399 -30.30 23.16 -5.98
CA VAL A 399 -29.67 22.51 -4.83
C VAL A 399 -28.19 22.93 -4.81
N ALA A 400 -27.75 23.63 -3.76
CA ALA A 400 -26.33 23.89 -3.55
C ALA A 400 -25.60 22.53 -3.44
N ARG A 401 -24.47 22.37 -4.14
CA ARG A 401 -23.63 21.18 -3.97
C ARG A 401 -23.36 20.99 -2.47
N PRO A 402 -23.48 19.78 -1.92
CA PRO A 402 -23.08 19.55 -0.54
C PRO A 402 -21.63 20.00 -0.41
N ALA A 403 -21.38 20.94 0.50
CA ALA A 403 -20.03 21.36 0.82
C ALA A 403 -19.29 20.12 1.34
N GLN A 404 -18.23 19.72 0.64
CA GLN A 404 -17.26 18.75 1.17
C GLN A 404 -16.52 19.42 2.34
N SER A 405 -17.14 19.45 3.51
CA SER A 405 -16.45 19.71 4.77
C SER A 405 -16.35 18.38 5.50
N ILE A 406 -15.41 17.55 5.07
CA ILE A 406 -14.89 16.46 5.88
C ILE A 406 -13.95 17.13 6.87
N THR A 407 -14.48 17.55 8.02
CA THR A 407 -13.65 17.80 9.20
C THR A 407 -13.56 16.50 9.97
N PRO A 408 -12.37 15.90 10.13
CA PRO A 408 -12.19 14.74 10.97
C PRO A 408 -12.13 15.23 12.42
N ASP A 409 -13.28 15.35 13.08
CA ASP A 409 -13.26 15.44 14.53
C ASP A 409 -14.52 14.86 15.17
N ASP A 410 -14.23 14.05 16.18
CA ASP A 410 -15.04 13.37 17.17
C ASP A 410 -16.02 12.25 16.76
N GLY A 411 -15.85 11.13 17.47
CA GLY A 411 -16.54 9.88 17.24
C GLY A 411 -17.95 9.89 17.80
N ASP A 412 -18.93 9.71 16.92
CA ASP A 412 -20.14 8.98 17.27
C ASP A 412 -20.78 8.46 15.98
N ILE A 413 -20.36 7.25 15.59
CA ILE A 413 -21.01 6.50 14.51
C ILE A 413 -22.24 5.81 15.11
N THR A 414 -23.37 6.52 15.16
CA THR A 414 -24.67 5.86 15.36
C THR A 414 -25.06 5.12 14.09
N PHE A 415 -24.93 3.79 14.14
CA PHE A 415 -25.61 2.88 13.23
C PHE A 415 -27.12 2.94 13.49
N PHE A 416 -27.91 3.16 12.44
CA PHE A 416 -29.33 2.88 12.39
C PHE A 416 -29.58 1.70 11.45
#